data_AF-A0A956CVA1-F1
#
_entry.id   AF-A0A956CVA1-F1
#
_cell.length_a   1.000
_cell.length_b   1.000
_cell.length_c   1.000
_cell.angle_alpha   90.00
_cell.angle_beta   90.00
_cell.angle_gamma   90.00
#
_symmetry.space_group_name_H-M   'P 1'
#
loop_
_entity.id
_entity.type
_entity.pdbx_description
1 polymer ?
#
loop_
_entity_poly.entity_id
_entity_poly.type
_entity_poly.pdbx_seq_one_letter_code
_entity_poly.pdbx_strand_id
1 'polypeptide(L)'
;MRYARHVLLPEIGSAGQARLEAATVGLALEGRAREVARDYLHRAGVEVDGADAVAPAPPVAAGRPELDEAAAFVAGALHAVETIKALVEAGEPHGGQKVVLTGPREDDA
;
A
#
# COMPACT_ATOMS: atom_id res chain seq x y z
N MET A 1 -14.12 -17.44 2.10
CA MET A 1 -13.88 -16.00 2.36
C MET A 1 -12.48 -15.64 1.89
N ARG A 2 -12.31 -14.61 1.06
CA ARG A 2 -11.01 -14.21 0.47
C ARG A 2 -9.99 -13.73 1.53
N TYR A 3 -10.45 -12.97 2.53
CA TYR A 3 -9.59 -12.30 3.53
C TYR A 3 -9.56 -12.97 4.91
N ALA A 4 -9.90 -14.27 4.99
CA ALA A 4 -10.03 -14.96 6.28
C ALA A 4 -8.77 -14.83 7.15
N ARG A 5 -7.57 -14.85 6.56
CA ARG A 5 -6.31 -14.71 7.31
C ARG A 5 -6.08 -13.29 7.82
N HIS A 6 -6.58 -12.26 7.13
CA HIS A 6 -6.44 -10.87 7.57
C HIS A 6 -7.38 -10.58 8.74
N VAL A 7 -8.62 -11.07 8.66
CA VAL A 7 -9.64 -10.88 9.72
C VAL A 7 -9.22 -11.52 11.05
N LEU A 8 -8.37 -12.54 11.02
CA LEU A 8 -7.83 -13.17 12.24
C LEU A 8 -6.72 -12.36 12.92
N LEU A 9 -6.12 -11.38 12.23
CA LEU A 9 -5.10 -10.51 12.81
C LEU A 9 -5.77 -9.44 13.69
N PRO A 10 -5.38 -9.30 14.97
CA PRO A 10 -5.96 -8.31 15.88
C PRO A 10 -5.89 -6.88 15.36
N GLU A 11 -4.84 -6.54 14.62
CA GLU A 11 -4.58 -5.21 14.07
C GLU A 11 -5.47 -4.88 12.86
N ILE A 12 -6.05 -5.89 12.20
CA ILE A 12 -6.93 -5.70 11.05
C ILE A 12 -8.37 -5.99 11.45
N GLY A 13 -8.67 -7.23 11.88
CA GLY A 13 -10.03 -7.65 12.20
C GLY A 13 -11.02 -7.44 11.03
N SER A 14 -12.31 -7.60 11.32
CA SER A 14 -13.36 -7.32 10.33
C SER A 14 -13.46 -5.84 9.99
N ALA A 15 -13.28 -4.96 10.98
CA ALA A 15 -13.39 -3.51 10.80
C ALA A 15 -12.27 -2.94 9.93
N GLY A 16 -11.02 -3.34 10.16
CA GLY A 16 -9.89 -2.92 9.33
C GLY A 16 -10.00 -3.49 7.91
N GLN A 17 -10.43 -4.74 7.75
CA GLN A 17 -10.66 -5.30 6.40
C GLN A 17 -11.75 -4.52 5.64
N ALA A 18 -12.84 -4.11 6.30
CA ALA A 18 -13.86 -3.26 5.68
C ALA A 18 -13.31 -1.89 5.27
N ARG A 19 -12.39 -1.30 6.05
CA ARG A 19 -11.70 -0.05 5.68
C ARG A 19 -10.81 -0.25 4.45
N LEU A 20 -10.06 -1.35 4.38
CA LEU A 20 -9.21 -1.67 3.22
C LEU A 20 -10.04 -1.81 1.94
N GLU A 21 -11.19 -2.50 2.01
CA GLU A 21 -12.10 -2.66 0.88
C GLU A 21 -12.75 -1.36 0.41
N ALA A 22 -12.96 -0.40 1.32
CA ALA A 22 -13.49 0.92 0.99
C ALA A 22 -12.42 1.91 0.51
N ALA A 23 -11.14 1.56 0.61
CA ALA A 23 -10.04 2.48 0.34
C ALA A 23 -9.67 2.53 -1.15
N THR A 24 -9.49 3.76 -1.65
CA THR A 24 -8.80 4.04 -2.92
C THR A 24 -7.54 4.86 -2.62
N VAL A 25 -6.41 4.47 -3.20
CA VAL A 25 -5.12 5.13 -2.97
C VAL A 25 -4.36 5.41 -4.27
N GLY A 26 -3.65 6.54 -4.31
CA GLY A 26 -2.65 6.82 -5.34
C GLY A 26 -1.30 6.19 -5.03
N LEU A 27 -0.47 5.99 -6.05
CA LEU A 27 0.94 5.58 -5.89
C LEU A 27 1.85 6.54 -6.65
N ALA A 28 2.77 7.27 -6.01
CA ALA A 28 3.91 7.90 -6.73
C ALA A 28 5.12 6.96 -6.79
N LEU A 29 4.86 5.69 -7.08
CA LEU A 29 5.88 4.72 -7.47
C LEU A 29 5.86 4.55 -8.98
N GLU A 30 7.00 4.17 -9.53
CA GLU A 30 7.18 3.88 -10.95
C GLU A 30 7.71 2.46 -11.17
N GLY A 31 7.56 1.98 -12.40
CA GLY A 31 8.08 0.68 -12.86
C GLY A 31 7.75 -0.48 -11.93
N ARG A 32 8.77 -1.30 -11.66
CA ARG A 32 8.62 -2.54 -10.88
C ARG A 32 8.10 -2.31 -9.46
N ALA A 33 8.51 -1.22 -8.80
CA ALA A 33 8.03 -0.90 -7.46
C ALA A 33 6.52 -0.63 -7.45
N ARG A 34 6.01 0.09 -8.46
CA ARG A 34 4.58 0.37 -8.61
C ARG A 34 3.77 -0.91 -8.80
N GLU A 35 4.25 -1.81 -9.66
CA GLU A 35 3.59 -3.09 -9.94
C GLU A 35 3.47 -3.95 -8.69
N VAL A 36 4.56 -4.06 -7.92
CA VAL A 36 4.59 -4.85 -6.68
C VAL A 36 3.67 -4.24 -5.64
N ALA A 37 3.71 -2.91 -5.43
CA ALA A 37 2.82 -2.25 -4.50
C ALA A 37 1.35 -2.48 -4.87
N ARG A 38 1.00 -2.35 -6.16
CA ARG A 38 -0.35 -2.57 -6.66
C ARG A 38 -0.83 -4.02 -6.44
N ASP A 39 0.02 -5.02 -6.66
CA ASP A 39 -0.36 -6.43 -6.43
C ASP A 39 -0.64 -6.70 -4.94
N TYR A 40 0.19 -6.17 -4.04
CA TYR A 40 -0.03 -6.31 -2.59
C TYR A 40 -1.32 -5.60 -2.14
N LEU A 41 -1.53 -4.35 -2.56
CA LEU A 41 -2.72 -3.57 -2.22
C LEU A 41 -4.00 -4.23 -2.74
N HIS A 42 -4.00 -4.67 -4.00
CA HIS A 42 -5.14 -5.37 -4.59
C HIS A 42 -5.46 -6.69 -3.85
N ARG A 43 -4.44 -7.41 -3.37
CA ARG A 43 -4.63 -8.62 -2.56
C ARG A 43 -5.15 -8.31 -1.15
N ALA A 44 -4.83 -7.15 -0.61
CA ALA A 44 -5.38 -6.65 0.65
C ALA A 44 -6.84 -6.15 0.49
N GLY A 45 -7.30 -5.95 -0.74
CA GLY A 45 -8.64 -5.44 -1.07
C GLY A 45 -8.69 -3.94 -1.33
N VAL A 46 -7.54 -3.27 -1.41
CA VAL A 46 -7.43 -1.82 -1.65
C VAL A 46 -7.41 -1.54 -3.15
N GLU A 47 -8.19 -0.57 -3.58
CA GLU A 47 -8.16 -0.07 -4.96
C GLU A 47 -7.04 0.95 -5.15
N VAL A 48 -6.42 0.91 -6.33
CA VAL A 48 -5.31 1.82 -6.68
C VAL A 48 -5.72 2.65 -7.89
N ASP A 49 -5.75 3.97 -7.71
CA ASP A 49 -6.08 4.94 -8.75
C ASP A 49 -5.14 6.16 -8.69
N GLY A 50 -4.66 6.61 -9.85
CA GLY A 50 -3.81 7.80 -9.95
C GLY A 50 -2.39 7.68 -9.39
N ALA A 51 -1.71 8.82 -9.27
CA ALA A 51 -0.29 8.94 -8.90
C ALA A 51 -0.06 9.80 -7.63
N ASP A 52 -1.03 9.83 -6.72
CA ASP A 52 -1.15 10.93 -5.75
C ASP A 52 -0.53 10.71 -4.36
N ALA A 53 0.27 9.66 -4.15
CA ALA A 53 0.89 9.41 -2.83
C ALA A 53 2.38 9.75 -2.82
N VAL A 54 2.86 10.46 -1.79
CA VAL A 54 4.31 10.60 -1.56
C VAL A 54 4.92 9.22 -1.30
N ALA A 55 5.68 8.70 -2.27
CA ALA A 55 6.45 7.50 -2.06
C ALA A 55 7.69 7.81 -1.20
N PRO A 56 8.02 6.96 -0.23
CA PRO A 56 9.34 7.03 0.38
C PRO A 56 10.38 6.81 -0.72
N ALA A 57 11.54 7.45 -0.57
CA ALA A 57 12.68 7.18 -1.44
C ALA A 57 12.91 5.66 -1.45
N PRO A 58 12.99 5.01 -2.63
CA PRO A 58 13.21 3.58 -2.67
C PRO A 58 14.51 3.26 -1.93
N PRO A 59 14.60 2.10 -1.25
CA PRO A 59 15.88 1.61 -0.77
C PRO A 59 16.86 1.62 -1.95
N VAL A 60 17.90 2.43 -1.83
CA VAL A 60 18.91 2.54 -2.88
C VAL A 60 19.70 1.24 -2.87
N ALA A 61 19.81 0.57 -4.02
CA ALA A 61 20.80 -0.48 -4.17
C ALA A 61 22.15 0.13 -3.78
N ALA A 62 22.86 -0.50 -2.84
CA ALA A 62 24.06 0.05 -2.19
C ALA A 62 25.27 0.16 -3.15
N GLY A 63 25.10 0.84 -4.29
CA GLY A 63 26.05 0.91 -5.41
C GLY A 63 26.12 -0.38 -6.24
N ARG A 64 25.16 -1.30 -6.12
CA ARG A 64 25.17 -2.63 -6.78
C ARG A 64 24.03 -2.76 -7.79
N PRO A 65 24.27 -2.50 -9.09
CA PRO A 65 23.22 -2.54 -10.12
C PRO A 65 22.50 -3.89 -10.22
N GLU A 66 23.19 -4.99 -9.91
CA GLU A 66 22.60 -6.33 -9.88
C GLU A 66 21.48 -6.50 -8.84
N LEU A 67 21.33 -5.54 -7.92
CA LEU A 67 20.27 -5.52 -6.90
C LEU A 67 19.12 -4.57 -7.23
N ASP A 68 19.15 -3.84 -8.34
CA ASP A 68 18.15 -2.80 -8.64
C ASP A 68 16.73 -3.37 -8.70
N GLU A 69 16.55 -4.57 -9.28
CA GLU A 69 15.25 -5.24 -9.33
C GLU A 69 14.76 -5.65 -7.93
N ALA A 70 15.65 -6.21 -7.11
CA ALA A 70 15.33 -6.59 -5.74
C ALA A 70 15.00 -5.37 -4.88
N ALA A 71 15.74 -4.27 -5.08
CA ALA A 71 15.50 -2.99 -4.41
C ALA A 71 14.12 -2.43 -4.79
N ALA A 72 13.76 -2.44 -6.09
CA ALA A 72 12.45 -2.02 -6.54
C ALA A 72 11.32 -2.90 -5.98
N PHE A 73 11.52 -4.21 -5.89
CA PHE A 73 10.57 -5.12 -5.26
C PHE A 73 10.34 -4.78 -3.79
N VAL A 74 11.42 -4.61 -3.02
CA VAL A 74 11.35 -4.24 -1.60
C VAL A 74 10.70 -2.87 -1.42
N ALA A 75 11.01 -1.90 -2.28
CA ALA A 75 10.39 -0.57 -2.29
C ALA A 75 8.86 -0.67 -2.40
N GLY A 76 8.37 -1.43 -3.39
CA GLY A 76 6.93 -1.61 -3.61
C GLY A 76 6.24 -2.35 -2.47
N ALA A 77 6.86 -3.41 -1.96
CA ALA A 77 6.30 -4.19 -0.86
C ALA A 77 6.22 -3.37 0.45
N LEU A 78 7.28 -2.64 0.79
CA LEU A 78 7.29 -1.77 1.97
C LEU A 78 6.26 -0.65 1.84
N HIS A 79 6.15 -0.03 0.66
CA HIS A 79 5.14 0.99 0.43
C HIS A 79 3.73 0.45 0.68
N ALA A 80 3.39 -0.72 0.11
CA ALA A 80 2.09 -1.33 0.31
C ALA A 80 1.81 -1.66 1.79
N VAL A 81 2.80 -2.16 2.52
CA VAL A 81 2.66 -2.46 3.96
C VAL A 81 2.39 -1.18 4.76
N GLU A 82 3.14 -0.12 4.53
CA GLU A 82 2.93 1.15 5.23
C GLU A 82 1.59 1.80 4.86
N THR A 83 1.15 1.67 3.60
CA THR A 83 -0.19 2.08 3.19
C THR A 83 -1.27 1.31 3.96
N ILE A 84 -1.16 -0.02 4.04
CA ILE A 84 -2.11 -0.87 4.77
C ILE A 84 -2.14 -0.47 6.26
N LYS A 85 -0.98 -0.32 6.89
CA LYS A 85 -0.87 0.10 8.29
C LYS A 85 -1.59 1.42 8.53
N ALA A 86 -1.34 2.42 7.68
CA ALA A 86 -1.99 3.72 7.80
C ALA A 86 -3.52 3.64 7.62
N LEU A 87 -4.00 2.82 6.68
CA LEU A 87 -5.44 2.62 6.43
C LEU A 87 -6.18 1.95 7.61
N VAL A 88 -5.51 1.05 8.32
CA VAL A 88 -6.11 0.32 9.45
C VAL A 88 -5.67 0.86 10.81
N GLU A 89 -4.90 1.95 10.83
CA GLU A 89 -4.35 2.57 12.05
C GLU A 89 -3.47 1.59 12.86
N ALA A 90 -2.79 0.67 12.18
CA ALA A 90 -1.90 -0.31 12.81
C ALA A 90 -0.49 0.26 13.04
N GLY A 91 -0.28 0.76 14.24
CA GLY A 91 1.01 1.29 14.70
C GLY A 91 1.44 2.57 13.97
N GLU A 92 2.64 3.05 14.30
CA GLU A 92 3.18 4.27 13.69
C GLU A 92 3.76 3.98 12.29
N PRO A 93 3.41 4.77 11.26
CA PRO A 93 4.03 4.68 9.95
C PRO A 93 5.53 4.98 10.04
N HIS A 94 6.35 4.19 9.36
CA HIS A 94 7.78 4.46 9.33
C HIS A 94 8.05 5.77 8.56
N GLY A 95 8.66 6.76 9.21
CA GLY A 95 9.04 8.03 8.58
C GLY A 95 7.95 9.09 8.44
N GLY A 96 6.82 8.98 9.14
CA GLY A 96 5.77 10.02 9.15
C GLY A 96 4.90 10.08 7.89
N GLN A 97 4.77 8.96 7.19
CA GLN A 97 4.00 8.83 5.95
C GLN A 97 2.52 9.21 6.16
N LYS A 98 2.03 10.18 5.38
CA LYS A 98 0.59 10.46 5.26
C LYS A 98 0.07 9.77 4.00
N VAL A 99 -0.82 8.80 4.17
CA VAL A 99 -1.59 8.25 3.05
C VAL A 99 -2.65 9.27 2.67
N VAL A 100 -2.64 9.70 1.41
CA VAL A 100 -3.73 10.51 0.84
C VAL A 100 -4.81 9.54 0.39
N LEU A 101 -5.94 9.58 1.08
CA LEU A 101 -7.15 8.87 0.66
C LEU A 101 -7.83 9.72 -0.41
N THR A 102 -7.97 9.18 -1.61
CA THR A 102 -8.90 9.76 -2.58
C THR A 102 -10.31 9.43 -2.09
N GLY A 103 -11.17 10.46 -2.02
CA GLY A 103 -12.55 10.35 -1.49
C GLY A 103 -13.42 9.35 -2.27
N PRO A 104 -14.63 9.05 -1.78
CA PRO A 104 -15.52 8.08 -2.43
C PRO A 104 -15.91 8.52 -3.84
N ARG A 105 -16.14 7.54 -4.72
CA ARG A 105 -16.64 7.70 -6.10
C ARG A 105 -17.86 8.62 -6.15
N GLU A 106 -17.86 9.58 -7.08
CA GLU A 106 -19.04 10.41 -7.41
C GLU A 106 -20.10 9.67 -8.26
N ASP A 107 -20.00 8.37 -8.47
CA ASP A 107 -20.84 7.64 -9.44
C ASP A 107 -22.12 6.98 -8.86
N ASP A 108 -22.53 7.28 -7.62
CA ASP A 108 -23.78 6.79 -7.01
C ASP A 108 -24.79 7.94 -6.72
N ALA A 109 -24.99 8.85 -7.69
CA ALA A 109 -26.01 9.90 -7.65
C ALA A 109 -26.96 9.86 -8.86
#